data_AF-A0A7S1U5G8-F1
#
_entry.id   AF-A0A7S1U5G8-F1
#
_cell.length_a   1.000
_cell.length_b   1.000
_cell.length_c   1.000
_cell.angle_alpha   90.00
_cell.angle_beta   90.00
_cell.angle_gamma   90.00
#
_symmetry.space_group_name_H-M   'P 1'
#
loop_
_entity.id
_entity.type
_entity.pdbx_description
1 polymer ?
#
loop_
_entity_poly.entity_id
_entity_poly.type
_entity_poly.pdbx_seq_one_letter_code
_entity_poly.pdbx_strand_id
1 'polypeptide(L)'
;SVYKTYNSDEVAFNKKMFTESTKRVAKVDKYIEAKKWEEVRAELQRQVYNMRGTMNYLATGKPDAEKAAKDFYLAMEAVDLYSKKKQQAPAAEAYKGMMAALDSYSKLI
;
A
#
# COMPACT_ATOMS: atom_id res chain seq x y z
N SER A 1 28.55 13.21 -12.24
CA SER A 1 27.09 13.37 -12.16
C SER A 1 26.76 14.02 -10.82
N VAL A 2 26.08 15.18 -10.81
CA VAL A 2 25.80 15.99 -9.59
C VAL A 2 24.47 15.58 -8.94
N TYR A 3 23.84 14.50 -9.41
CA TYR A 3 22.58 14.02 -8.87
C TYR A 3 22.77 13.43 -7.47
N LYS A 4 22.26 14.11 -6.44
CA LYS A 4 22.10 13.54 -5.10
C LYS A 4 20.73 12.91 -5.02
N THR A 5 20.70 11.58 -4.95
CA THR A 5 19.53 10.81 -4.53
C THR A 5 19.16 11.18 -3.09
N TYR A 6 17.88 11.07 -2.74
CA TYR A 6 17.36 11.42 -1.41
C TYR A 6 17.43 12.92 -1.07
N ASN A 7 17.14 13.78 -2.05
CA ASN A 7 16.97 15.21 -1.80
C ASN A 7 15.53 15.55 -1.34
N SER A 8 15.34 16.77 -0.83
CA SER A 8 14.05 17.23 -0.29
C SER A 8 12.90 17.15 -1.29
N ASP A 9 13.18 17.41 -2.57
CA ASP A 9 12.15 17.48 -3.61
C ASP A 9 11.68 16.08 -3.99
N GLU A 10 12.58 15.11 -4.08
CA GLU A 10 12.23 13.70 -4.28
C GLU A 10 11.44 13.15 -3.09
N VAL A 11 11.82 13.50 -1.86
CA VAL A 11 11.07 13.10 -0.65
C VAL A 11 9.66 13.69 -0.67
N ALA A 12 9.52 14.98 -0.97
CA ALA A 12 8.22 15.64 -1.08
C ALA A 12 7.35 15.03 -2.19
N PHE A 13 7.93 14.75 -3.35
CA PHE A 13 7.26 14.05 -4.45
C PHE A 13 6.76 12.67 -4.01
N ASN A 14 7.61 11.87 -3.38
CA ASN A 14 7.23 10.54 -2.92
C ASN A 14 6.16 10.58 -1.81
N LYS A 15 6.21 11.55 -0.87
CA LYS A 15 5.14 11.73 0.13
C LYS A 15 3.80 12.07 -0.52
N LYS A 16 3.81 12.89 -1.58
CA LYS A 16 2.61 13.20 -2.37
C LYS A 16 2.07 11.95 -3.07
N MET A 17 2.93 11.19 -3.74
CA MET A 17 2.55 9.91 -4.38
C MET A 17 1.97 8.92 -3.38
N PHE A 18 2.59 8.79 -2.21
CA PHE A 18 2.12 7.95 -1.12
C PHE A 18 0.70 8.36 -0.65
N THR A 19 0.48 9.66 -0.45
CA THR A 19 -0.83 10.19 -0.04
C THR A 19 -1.91 9.89 -1.08
N GLU A 20 -1.61 10.06 -2.36
CA GLU A 20 -2.56 9.78 -3.44
C GLU A 20 -2.88 8.29 -3.58
N SER A 21 -1.88 7.42 -3.48
CA SER A 21 -2.11 5.98 -3.50
C SER A 21 -2.88 5.48 -2.27
N THR A 22 -2.63 6.04 -1.08
CA THR A 22 -3.37 5.75 0.16
C THR A 22 -4.87 5.98 -0.02
N LYS A 23 -5.26 7.11 -0.63
CA LYS A 23 -6.67 7.40 -0.94
C LYS A 23 -7.30 6.41 -1.91
N ARG A 24 -6.52 5.80 -2.80
CA ARG A 24 -7.00 4.84 -3.80
C ARG A 24 -7.23 3.46 -3.18
N VAL A 25 -6.27 2.95 -2.41
CA VAL A 25 -6.41 1.65 -1.73
C VAL A 25 -7.51 1.69 -0.67
N ALA A 26 -7.80 2.86 -0.08
CA ALA A 26 -8.94 3.05 0.82
C ALA A 26 -10.30 2.72 0.18
N LYS A 27 -10.43 2.79 -1.16
CA LYS A 27 -11.69 2.50 -1.87
C LYS A 27 -11.96 0.99 -2.02
N VAL A 28 -10.95 0.16 -1.79
CA VAL A 28 -11.04 -1.30 -1.98
C VAL A 28 -12.05 -1.93 -1.04
N ASP A 29 -12.25 -1.38 0.16
CA ASP A 29 -13.23 -1.85 1.14
C ASP A 29 -14.63 -1.98 0.53
N LYS A 30 -15.09 -0.91 -0.14
CA LYS A 30 -16.40 -0.88 -0.80
C LYS A 30 -16.55 -1.95 -1.89
N TYR A 31 -15.46 -2.30 -2.56
CA TYR A 31 -15.47 -3.37 -3.56
C TYR A 31 -15.50 -4.76 -2.91
N ILE A 32 -14.82 -4.94 -1.77
CA ILE A 32 -14.90 -6.18 -0.97
C ILE A 32 -16.32 -6.37 -0.42
N GLU A 33 -16.92 -5.32 0.15
CA GLU A 33 -18.31 -5.32 0.64
C GLU A 33 -19.30 -5.69 -0.46
N ALA A 34 -19.15 -5.08 -1.64
CA ALA A 34 -19.99 -5.33 -2.81
C ALA A 34 -19.63 -6.61 -3.58
N LYS A 35 -18.64 -7.40 -3.13
CA LYS A 35 -18.14 -8.61 -3.79
C LYS A 35 -17.71 -8.39 -5.25
N LYS A 36 -17.20 -7.20 -5.54
CA LYS A 36 -16.67 -6.75 -6.83
C LYS A 36 -15.21 -7.16 -6.98
N TRP A 37 -14.99 -8.47 -7.11
CA TRP A 37 -13.66 -9.08 -6.97
C TRP A 37 -12.65 -8.62 -8.04
N GLU A 38 -13.10 -8.42 -9.28
CA GLU A 38 -12.21 -7.94 -10.34
C GLU A 38 -11.81 -6.49 -10.10
N GLU A 39 -12.70 -5.65 -9.57
CA GLU A 39 -12.41 -4.27 -9.19
C GLU A 39 -11.44 -4.20 -8.01
N VAL A 40 -11.59 -5.07 -6.99
CA VAL A 40 -10.61 -5.19 -5.90
C VAL A 40 -9.22 -5.46 -6.48
N ARG A 41 -9.10 -6.49 -7.32
CA ARG A 41 -7.81 -6.93 -7.87
C ARG A 41 -7.21 -5.89 -8.82
N ALA A 42 -8.03 -5.27 -9.67
CA ALA A 42 -7.60 -4.26 -10.61
C ALA A 42 -7.08 -2.99 -9.89
N GLU A 43 -7.73 -2.56 -8.80
CA GLU A 43 -7.23 -1.43 -8.01
C GLU A 43 -5.93 -1.77 -7.30
N LEU A 44 -5.83 -2.94 -6.66
CA LEU A 44 -4.60 -3.35 -5.97
C LEU A 44 -3.43 -3.47 -6.95
N GLN A 45 -3.63 -4.09 -8.12
CA GLN A 45 -2.59 -4.19 -9.15
C GLN A 45 -2.13 -2.81 -9.67
N ARG A 46 -3.06 -1.87 -9.87
CA ARG A 46 -2.73 -0.50 -10.28
C ARG A 46 -1.88 0.23 -9.24
N GLN A 47 -2.08 -0.04 -7.95
CA GLN A 47 -1.37 0.65 -6.87
C GLN A 47 -0.09 -0.05 -6.42
N VAL A 48 -0.01 -1.38 -6.53
CA VAL A 48 1.13 -2.24 -6.13
C VAL A 48 2.48 -1.66 -6.52
N TYR A 49 2.66 -1.34 -7.79
CA TYR A 49 3.98 -0.94 -8.30
C TYR A 49 4.38 0.45 -7.83
N ASN A 50 3.44 1.39 -7.87
CA ASN A 50 3.68 2.78 -7.44
C ASN A 50 3.93 2.84 -5.93
N MET A 51 3.10 2.17 -5.13
CA MET A 51 3.25 2.16 -3.69
C MET A 51 4.52 1.45 -3.24
N ARG A 52 4.86 0.30 -3.83
CA ARG A 52 6.07 -0.42 -3.42
C ARG A 52 7.34 0.40 -3.64
N GLY A 53 7.45 1.04 -4.80
CA GLY A 53 8.60 1.92 -5.09
C GLY A 53 8.66 3.12 -4.13
N THR A 54 7.55 3.84 -3.99
CA THR A 54 7.46 5.02 -3.13
C THR A 54 7.71 4.72 -1.66
N MET A 55 7.11 3.65 -1.13
CA MET A 55 7.28 3.28 0.28
C MET A 55 8.70 2.75 0.56
N ASN A 56 9.29 1.96 -0.34
CA ASN A 56 10.68 1.53 -0.15
C ASN A 56 11.63 2.73 -0.18
N TYR A 57 11.40 3.69 -1.10
CA TYR A 57 12.19 4.91 -1.15
C TYR A 57 12.10 5.69 0.17
N LEU A 58 10.89 6.03 0.63
CA LEU A 58 10.69 6.81 1.85
C LEU A 58 11.19 6.10 3.12
N ALA A 59 11.17 4.75 3.12
CA ALA A 59 11.65 3.92 4.23
C ALA A 59 13.18 3.83 4.32
N THR A 60 13.94 4.25 3.29
CA THR A 60 15.40 4.10 3.26
C THR A 60 16.06 4.61 4.55
N GLY A 61 16.80 3.73 5.22
CA GLY A 61 17.51 4.05 6.47
C GLY A 61 16.61 4.13 7.70
N LYS A 62 15.35 3.70 7.62
CA LYS A 62 14.37 3.66 8.71
C LYS A 62 13.84 2.23 8.89
N PRO A 63 14.51 1.39 9.70
CA PRO A 63 14.17 -0.04 9.82
C PRO A 63 12.70 -0.32 10.16
N ASP A 64 12.10 0.49 11.03
CA ASP A 64 10.68 0.34 11.39
C ASP A 64 9.75 0.65 10.21
N ALA A 65 10.10 1.64 9.39
CA ALA A 65 9.33 1.97 8.19
C ALA A 65 9.49 0.89 7.12
N GLU A 66 10.69 0.31 6.97
CA GLU A 66 10.94 -0.81 6.06
C GLU A 66 10.11 -2.03 6.47
N LYS A 67 10.04 -2.32 7.77
CA LYS A 67 9.19 -3.38 8.32
C LYS A 67 7.71 -3.09 8.04
N ALA A 68 7.22 -1.90 8.34
CA ALA A 68 5.82 -1.54 8.12
C ALA A 68 5.44 -1.58 6.63
N ALA A 69 6.36 -1.19 5.73
CA ALA A 69 6.16 -1.32 4.28
C ALA A 69 6.03 -2.79 3.86
N LYS A 70 6.89 -3.68 4.39
CA LYS A 70 6.80 -5.12 4.13
C LYS A 70 5.49 -5.71 4.62
N ASP A 71 5.06 -5.34 5.83
CA ASP A 71 3.79 -5.79 6.41
C ASP A 71 2.60 -5.34 5.54
N PHE A 72 2.64 -4.11 5.01
CA PHE A 72 1.64 -3.61 4.06
C PHE A 72 1.59 -4.47 2.78
N TYR A 73 2.74 -4.81 2.17
CA TYR A 73 2.74 -5.61 0.94
C TYR A 73 2.22 -7.03 1.16
N LEU A 74 2.58 -7.66 2.28
CA LEU A 74 2.10 -9.00 2.61
C LEU A 74 0.59 -9.01 2.82
N ALA A 75 0.05 -8.01 3.51
CA ALA A 75 -1.39 -7.87 3.68
C ALA A 75 -2.11 -7.60 2.36
N MET A 76 -1.53 -6.77 1.48
CA MET A 76 -2.08 -6.51 0.15
C MET A 76 -2.11 -7.77 -0.73
N GLU A 77 -1.07 -8.60 -0.70
CA GLU A 77 -1.03 -9.91 -1.36
C GLU A 77 -2.10 -10.85 -0.81
N ALA A 78 -2.37 -10.80 0.51
CA ALA A 78 -3.46 -11.57 1.12
C ALA A 78 -4.84 -11.08 0.65
N VAL A 79 -5.06 -9.76 0.50
CA VAL A 79 -6.32 -9.24 -0.07
C VAL A 79 -6.53 -9.74 -1.50
N ASP A 80 -5.51 -9.69 -2.37
CA ASP A 80 -5.61 -10.22 -3.74
C ASP A 80 -5.91 -11.73 -3.74
N LEU A 81 -5.21 -12.50 -2.91
CA LEU A 81 -5.41 -13.95 -2.77
C LEU A 81 -6.85 -14.29 -2.35
N TYR A 82 -7.36 -13.65 -1.31
CA TYR A 82 -8.71 -13.92 -0.81
C TYR A 82 -9.79 -13.40 -1.74
N SER A 83 -9.53 -12.31 -2.46
CA SER A 83 -10.42 -11.81 -3.52
C SER A 83 -10.48 -12.78 -4.70
N LYS A 84 -9.35 -13.36 -5.11
CA LYS A 84 -9.30 -14.43 -6.14
C LYS A 84 -10.08 -15.67 -5.70
N LYS A 85 -10.05 -16.01 -4.42
CA LYS A 85 -10.83 -17.11 -3.82
C LYS A 85 -12.29 -16.72 -3.52
N LYS A 86 -12.67 -15.45 -3.72
CA LYS A 86 -13.99 -14.89 -3.41
C LYS A 86 -14.39 -15.07 -1.93
N GLN A 87 -13.40 -15.05 -1.04
CA GLN A 87 -13.58 -15.24 0.40
C GLN A 87 -13.72 -13.88 1.08
N GLN A 88 -14.96 -13.41 1.26
CA GLN A 88 -15.25 -12.06 1.73
C GLN A 88 -14.66 -11.75 3.12
N ALA A 89 -14.93 -12.58 4.13
CA ALA A 89 -14.46 -12.31 5.49
C ALA A 89 -12.92 -12.32 5.60
N PRO A 90 -12.20 -13.31 5.03
CA PRO A 90 -10.74 -13.25 4.94
C PRO A 90 -10.20 -12.04 4.16
N ALA A 91 -10.84 -11.64 3.06
CA ALA A 91 -10.43 -10.45 2.30
C ALA A 91 -10.61 -9.16 3.11
N ALA A 92 -11.72 -9.02 3.83
CA ALA A 92 -11.98 -7.88 4.70
C ALA A 92 -10.99 -7.82 5.88
N GLU A 93 -10.65 -8.95 6.48
CA GLU A 93 -9.67 -8.99 7.56
C GLU A 93 -8.25 -8.65 7.07
N ALA A 94 -7.85 -9.22 5.93
CA ALA A 94 -6.60 -8.85 5.28
C ALA A 94 -6.55 -7.36 4.92
N TYR A 95 -7.68 -6.78 4.48
CA TYR A 95 -7.79 -5.36 4.17
C TYR A 95 -7.59 -4.48 5.41
N LYS A 96 -8.17 -4.84 6.56
CA LYS A 96 -7.92 -4.13 7.83
C LYS A 96 -6.44 -4.18 8.20
N GLY A 97 -5.81 -5.36 8.09
CA GLY A 97 -4.38 -5.52 8.31
C GLY A 97 -3.54 -4.65 7.38
N MET A 98 -3.91 -4.58 6.10
CA MET A 98 -3.27 -3.72 5.10
C MET A 98 -3.37 -2.24 5.49
N MET A 99 -4.55 -1.76 5.89
CA MET A 99 -4.74 -0.36 6.29
C MET A 99 -4.04 -0.03 7.62
N ALA A 100 -3.96 -0.98 8.57
CA ALA A 100 -3.22 -0.80 9.82
C ALA A 100 -1.70 -0.72 9.59
N ALA A 101 -1.16 -1.52 8.68
CA ALA A 101 0.25 -1.42 8.28
C ALA A 101 0.53 -0.09 7.56
N LEU A 102 -0.41 0.39 6.73
CA LEU A 102 -0.30 1.67 6.04
C LEU A 102 -0.32 2.87 7.02
N ASP A 103 -1.18 2.83 8.04
CA ASP A 103 -1.21 3.84 9.11
C ASP A 103 0.09 3.82 9.95
N SER A 104 0.55 2.62 10.32
CA SER A 104 1.82 2.45 11.03
C SER A 104 2.99 3.01 10.22
N TYR A 105 3.02 2.72 8.92
CA TYR A 105 4.02 3.26 8.00
C TYR A 105 3.94 4.79 7.91
N SER A 106 2.73 5.36 7.78
CA SER A 106 2.51 6.81 7.65
C SER A 106 3.08 7.61 8.84
N LYS A 107 3.07 7.03 10.04
CA LYS A 107 3.61 7.65 11.26
C LYS A 107 5.14 7.69 11.30
N LEU A 108 5.81 6.90 10.46
CA LEU A 108 7.26 6.71 10.46
C LEU A 108 7.99 7.50 9.36
N ILE A 109 7.25 8.17 8.45
CA ILE A 109 7.82 8.82 7.25
C ILE A 109 7.67 10.32 7.16
#